data_AF-A0A7V9HS16-F1
#
_entry.id   AF-A0A7V9HS16-F1
#
_cell.length_a   1.000
_cell.length_b   1.000
_cell.length_c   1.000
_cell.angle_alpha   90.00
_cell.angle_beta   90.00
_cell.angle_gamma   90.00
#
_symmetry.space_group_name_H-M   'P 1'
#
loop_
_entity.id
_entity.type
_entity.pdbx_description
1 polymer ?
#
loop_
_entity_poly.entity_id
_entity_poly.type
_entity_poly.pdbx_seq_one_letter_code
_entity_poly.pdbx_strand_id
1 'polypeptide(L)'
;MSAEGKNLEAISRAIDQHNSGCPFPAAEVRMNPFEVERLGWEEIRGLPVVADPEIGTGRFRIICSRDLDGAGIEEVEAIGTPVEVAVPVGPAETERHRQTSQ
;
A
#
# COMPACT_ATOMS: atom_id res chain seq x y z
N MET A 1 -3.40 0.59 28.88
CA MET A 1 -4.05 0.18 27.62
C MET A 1 -3.05 0.40 26.49
N SER A 2 -2.59 -0.67 25.84
CA SER A 2 -1.66 -0.60 24.71
C SER A 2 -2.27 0.16 23.53
N ALA A 3 -1.43 0.72 22.66
CA ALA A 3 -1.89 1.40 21.44
C ALA A 3 -2.77 0.51 20.56
N GLU A 4 -2.47 -0.80 20.53
CA GLU A 4 -3.25 -1.84 19.85
C GLU A 4 -4.68 -1.95 20.41
N GLY A 5 -4.84 -1.96 21.72
CA GLY A 5 -6.17 -2.06 22.36
C GLY A 5 -7.04 -0.85 22.05
N LYS A 6 -6.46 0.36 22.08
CA LYS A 6 -7.17 1.59 21.69
C LYS A 6 -7.58 1.57 20.22
N ASN A 7 -6.75 0.99 19.36
CA ASN A 7 -7.04 0.86 17.93
C ASN A 7 -8.18 -0.14 17.70
N LEU A 8 -8.15 -1.30 18.37
CA LEU A 8 -9.21 -2.31 18.31
C LEU A 8 -10.56 -1.78 18.76
N GLU A 9 -10.59 -1.01 19.86
CA GLU A 9 -11.82 -0.38 20.34
C GLU A 9 -12.38 0.66 19.36
N ALA A 10 -11.51 1.46 18.73
CA ALA A 10 -11.91 2.44 17.74
C ALA A 10 -12.50 1.78 16.48
N ILE A 11 -11.84 0.74 15.98
CA ILE A 11 -12.30 -0.03 14.81
C ILE A 11 -13.62 -0.72 15.13
N SER A 12 -13.75 -1.35 16.32
CA SER A 12 -14.99 -2.01 16.74
C SER A 12 -16.17 -1.03 16.76
N ARG A 13 -16.00 0.14 17.37
CA ARG A 13 -17.04 1.18 17.40
C ARG A 13 -17.41 1.69 16.01
N ALA A 14 -16.44 1.80 15.12
CA ALA A 14 -16.69 2.21 13.74
C ALA A 14 -17.50 1.16 12.96
N ILE A 15 -17.24 -0.13 13.18
CA ILE A 15 -18.02 -1.24 12.60
C ILE A 15 -19.47 -1.18 13.10
N ASP A 16 -19.68 -1.04 14.41
CA ASP A 16 -21.03 -0.95 14.99
C ASP A 16 -21.80 0.26 14.46
N GLN A 17 -21.13 1.42 14.35
CA GLN A 17 -21.71 2.63 13.78
C GLN A 17 -22.07 2.46 12.30
N HIS A 18 -21.23 1.79 11.51
CA HIS A 18 -21.49 1.49 10.11
C HIS A 18 -22.71 0.58 9.97
N ASN A 19 -22.75 -0.53 10.69
CA ASN A 19 -23.85 -1.49 10.62
C ASN A 19 -25.19 -0.91 11.11
N SER A 20 -25.16 0.13 11.94
CA SER A 20 -26.37 0.84 12.38
C SER A 20 -26.88 1.87 11.35
N GLY A 21 -26.01 2.38 10.47
CA GLY A 21 -26.32 3.48 9.55
C GLY A 21 -26.34 3.11 8.06
N CYS A 22 -25.72 1.99 7.68
CA CYS A 22 -25.64 1.49 6.32
C CYS A 22 -26.60 0.30 6.14
N PRO A 23 -27.38 0.24 5.04
CA PRO A 23 -28.22 -0.93 4.75
C PRO A 23 -27.43 -2.15 4.29
N PHE A 24 -26.13 -1.98 3.98
CA PHE A 24 -25.23 -3.06 3.60
C PHE A 24 -24.30 -3.37 4.78
N PRO A 25 -24.07 -4.65 5.11
CA PRO A 25 -23.16 -5.01 6.20
C PRO A 25 -21.73 -4.64 5.84
N ALA A 26 -20.93 -4.36 6.88
CA ALA A 26 -19.48 -4.28 6.75
C ALA A 26 -18.93 -5.61 6.19
N ALA A 27 -18.03 -5.52 5.23
CA ALA A 27 -17.45 -6.66 4.51
C ALA A 27 -15.95 -6.81 4.77
N GLU A 28 -15.20 -5.71 4.88
CA GLU A 28 -13.78 -5.74 5.21
C GLU A 28 -13.32 -4.44 5.90
N VAL A 29 -12.18 -4.50 6.58
CA VAL A 29 -11.52 -3.34 7.19
C VAL A 29 -10.23 -3.05 6.43
N ARG A 30 -10.13 -1.87 5.79
CA ARG A 30 -8.92 -1.45 5.10
C ARG A 30 -8.01 -0.62 6.00
N MET A 31 -6.73 -0.96 5.99
CA MET A 31 -5.70 -0.31 6.80
C MET A 31 -4.43 -0.11 5.98
N ASN A 32 -3.58 0.83 6.42
CA ASN A 32 -2.27 0.99 5.80
C ASN A 32 -1.46 -0.34 5.89
N PRO A 33 -0.77 -0.77 4.82
CA PRO A 33 0.00 -2.02 4.81
C PRO A 33 0.99 -2.12 5.97
N PHE A 34 1.69 -1.02 6.29
CA PHE A 34 2.63 -0.99 7.42
C PHE A 34 1.93 -1.26 8.76
N GLU A 35 0.70 -0.76 8.95
CA GLU A 35 -0.06 -1.04 10.17
C GLU A 35 -0.54 -2.48 10.21
N VAL A 36 -0.97 -3.06 9.08
CA VAL A 36 -1.33 -4.49 8.99
C VAL A 36 -0.14 -5.37 9.36
N GLU A 37 1.03 -5.10 8.79
CA GLU A 37 2.27 -5.83 9.10
C GLU A 37 2.72 -5.64 10.55
N ARG A 38 2.63 -4.41 11.08
CA ARG A 38 3.06 -4.09 12.45
C ARG A 38 2.13 -4.68 13.51
N LEU A 39 0.83 -4.67 13.26
CA LEU A 39 -0.19 -5.19 14.18
C LEU A 39 -0.37 -6.70 14.04
N GLY A 40 -0.08 -7.26 12.86
CA GLY A 40 -0.22 -8.69 12.56
C GLY A 40 -1.68 -9.16 12.60
N TRP A 41 -2.64 -8.29 12.27
CA TRP A 41 -4.06 -8.62 12.29
C TRP A 41 -4.55 -9.09 10.92
N GLU A 42 -5.09 -10.30 10.89
CA GLU A 42 -5.69 -10.91 9.69
C GLU A 42 -7.20 -10.65 9.64
N GLU A 43 -7.85 -10.63 10.81
CA GLU A 43 -9.28 -10.37 10.95
C GLU A 43 -9.60 -9.54 12.20
N ILE A 44 -10.66 -8.74 12.13
CA ILE A 44 -11.21 -8.00 13.26
C ILE A 44 -12.71 -8.27 13.30
N ARG A 45 -13.19 -8.89 14.40
CA ARG A 45 -14.62 -9.21 14.59
C ARG A 45 -15.21 -10.06 13.45
N GLY A 46 -14.41 -10.94 12.84
CA GLY A 46 -14.80 -11.77 11.71
C GLY A 46 -14.79 -11.07 10.35
N LEU A 47 -14.34 -9.81 10.28
CA LEU A 47 -14.11 -9.11 9.03
C LEU A 47 -12.62 -9.19 8.65
N PRO A 48 -12.28 -9.54 7.40
CA PRO A 48 -10.90 -9.56 6.95
C PRO A 48 -10.28 -8.16 6.99
N VAL A 49 -9.01 -8.09 7.39
CA VAL A 49 -8.20 -6.88 7.31
C VAL A 49 -7.43 -6.90 5.99
N VAL A 50 -7.65 -5.87 5.16
CA VAL A 50 -7.02 -5.73 3.86
C VAL A 50 -6.06 -4.55 3.87
N ALA A 51 -4.82 -4.79 3.42
CA ALA A 51 -3.81 -3.76 3.26
C ALA A 51 -4.16 -2.86 2.08
N ASP A 52 -4.20 -1.55 2.31
CA ASP A 52 -4.54 -0.54 1.31
C ASP A 52 -3.53 0.62 1.37
N PRO A 53 -2.64 0.78 0.38
CA PRO A 53 -1.61 1.81 0.37
C PRO A 53 -2.18 3.24 0.24
N GLU A 54 -3.45 3.39 -0.15
CA GLU A 54 -4.12 4.69 -0.23
C GLU A 54 -4.55 5.19 1.16
N ILE A 55 -4.59 4.30 2.17
CA ILE A 55 -4.91 4.65 3.55
C ILE A 55 -3.64 5.14 4.27
N GLY A 56 -3.67 6.37 4.76
CA GLY A 56 -2.59 6.91 5.60
C GLY A 56 -2.40 6.13 6.91
N THR A 57 -1.20 6.16 7.48
CA THR A 57 -0.89 5.50 8.76
C THR A 57 -1.79 6.00 9.90
N GLY A 58 -2.15 5.09 10.82
CA GLY A 58 -3.06 5.38 11.93
C GLY A 58 -4.52 5.66 11.53
N ARG A 59 -4.90 5.40 10.27
CA ARG A 59 -6.28 5.47 9.78
C ARG A 59 -6.74 4.11 9.28
N PHE A 60 -8.06 3.95 9.21
CA PHE A 60 -8.71 2.78 8.65
C PHE A 60 -10.01 3.18 7.95
N ARG A 61 -10.53 2.29 7.10
CA ARG A 61 -11.82 2.46 6.41
C ARG A 61 -12.64 1.18 6.54
N ILE A 62 -13.93 1.32 6.81
CA ILE A 62 -14.88 0.20 6.80
C ILE A 62 -15.51 0.14 5.41
N ILE A 63 -15.32 -0.99 4.73
CA ILE A 63 -15.87 -1.25 3.39
C ILE A 63 -17.12 -2.10 3.55
N CYS A 64 -18.19 -1.76 2.84
CA CYS A 64 -19.43 -2.54 2.83
C CYS A 64 -19.53 -3.39 1.56
N SER A 65 -20.43 -4.37 1.55
CA SER A 65 -20.61 -5.28 0.41
C SER A 65 -20.89 -4.56 -0.92
N ARG A 66 -21.49 -3.36 -0.88
CA ARG A 66 -21.75 -2.56 -2.08
C ARG A 66 -20.49 -1.89 -2.64
N ASP A 67 -19.55 -1.48 -1.79
CA ASP A 67 -18.31 -0.82 -2.23
C ASP A 67 -17.35 -1.82 -2.90
N LEU A 68 -17.38 -3.09 -2.47
CA LEU A 68 -16.59 -4.16 -3.08
C LEU A 68 -16.97 -4.41 -4.54
N ASP A 69 -18.26 -4.35 -4.85
CA ASP A 69 -18.79 -4.57 -6.20
C ASP A 69 -18.37 -3.44 -7.18
N GLY A 70 -17.94 -2.28 -6.66
CA GLY A 70 -17.52 -1.11 -7.45
C GLY A 70 -16.02 -0.96 -7.65
N ALA A 71 -15.17 -1.79 -7.02
CA ALA A 71 -13.71 -1.67 -7.07
C ALA A 71 -13.06 -2.74 -7.96
N GLY A 72 -13.70 -3.08 -9.08
CA GLY A 72 -13.17 -3.99 -10.09
C GLY A 72 -12.35 -3.25 -11.14
N ILE A 73 -11.03 -3.49 -11.13
CA ILE A 73 -10.06 -3.42 -12.23
C ILE A 73 -9.79 -2.07 -12.92
N GLU A 74 -8.72 -1.39 -12.49
CA GLU A 74 -7.76 -0.82 -13.44
C GLU A 74 -6.36 -1.35 -13.09
N GLU A 75 -6.16 -2.65 -13.33
CA GLU A 75 -4.82 -3.24 -13.42
C GLU A 75 -4.18 -2.74 -14.72
N VAL A 76 -3.53 -1.57 -14.68
CA VAL A 76 -2.56 -1.24 -15.73
C VAL A 76 -1.32 -2.10 -15.52
N GLU A 77 -1.30 -3.27 -16.18
CA GLU A 77 -0.09 -4.08 -16.34
C GLU A 77 1.03 -3.20 -16.92
N ALA A 78 1.92 -2.71 -16.07
CA ALA A 78 3.20 -2.15 -16.49
C ALA A 78 4.09 -3.30 -16.94
N ILE A 79 4.02 -3.66 -18.23
CA ILE A 79 4.95 -4.58 -18.86
C ILE A 79 6.34 -3.93 -18.80
N GLY A 80 7.11 -4.23 -17.75
CA GLY A 80 8.52 -3.89 -17.67
C GLY A 80 9.30 -4.69 -18.70
N THR A 81 9.68 -4.06 -19.81
CA THR A 81 10.73 -4.61 -20.67
C THR A 81 12.05 -4.62 -19.88
N PRO A 82 12.74 -5.77 -19.80
CA PRO A 82 13.99 -5.86 -19.04
C PRO A 82 15.09 -4.99 -19.67
N VAL A 83 15.80 -4.28 -18.79
CA VAL A 83 16.96 -3.44 -19.08
C VAL A 83 18.13 -4.32 -19.52
N GLU A 84 18.68 -4.07 -20.72
CA GLU A 84 20.02 -4.55 -21.09
C GLU A 84 21.07 -3.61 -20.52
N VAL A 85 21.67 -4.03 -19.40
CA VAL A 85 22.81 -3.36 -18.76
C VAL A 85 24.07 -3.70 -19.55
N ALA A 86 24.56 -2.77 -20.37
CA ALA A 86 25.90 -2.86 -20.95
C ALA A 86 26.91 -2.13 -20.03
N VAL A 87 27.72 -2.89 -19.30
CA VAL A 87 28.96 -2.42 -18.65
C VAL A 87 30.03 -3.51 -18.79
N PRO A 88 31.33 -3.22 -18.69
CA PRO A 88 32.12 -2.19 -19.37
C PRO A 88 33.38 -2.81 -20.03
N VAL A 89 33.94 -2.18 -21.06
CA VAL A 89 35.32 -2.47 -21.51
C VAL A 89 36.11 -1.15 -21.50
N GLY A 90 37.02 -1.00 -20.55
CA GLY A 90 38.10 -0.02 -20.63
C GLY A 90 39.33 -0.60 -21.36
N PRO A 91 40.48 0.09 -21.38
CA PRO A 91 40.73 1.52 -21.19
C PRO A 91 41.24 2.16 -22.50
N ALA A 92 40.98 3.45 -22.72
CA ALA A 92 41.69 4.25 -23.72
C ALA A 92 42.27 5.49 -23.04
N GLU A 93 43.41 5.25 -22.40
CA GLU A 93 44.64 6.02 -22.53
C GLU A 93 44.50 7.53 -22.84
N THR A 94 44.95 8.29 -21.85
CA THR A 94 45.39 9.68 -21.93
C THR A 94 46.18 9.99 -23.20
N GLU A 95 45.71 10.96 -24.00
CA GLU A 95 46.62 11.76 -24.83
C GLU A 95 46.31 13.24 -24.63
N ARG A 96 47.24 13.89 -23.94
CA ARG A 96 47.25 15.33 -23.73
C ARG A 96 47.65 15.99 -25.05
N HIS A 97 46.70 16.49 -25.83
CA HIS A 97 47.03 17.37 -26.94
C HIS A 97 47.39 18.77 -26.44
N ARG A 98 48.68 18.88 -26.17
CA ARG A 98 49.54 20.07 -26.19
C ARG A 98 49.11 21.04 -27.30
N GLN A 99 48.36 22.09 -26.96
CA GLN A 99 48.28 23.27 -27.82
C GLN A 99 49.56 24.08 -27.63
N THR A 100 50.47 23.94 -28.60
CA THR A 100 51.60 24.82 -28.82
C THR A 100 51.21 25.91 -29.82
N SER A 101 51.73 27.10 -29.56
CA SER A 101 51.58 28.40 -30.22
C SER A 101 51.52 28.43 -31.75
N GLN A 102 50.80 29.42 -32.26
CA GLN A 102 51.38 30.52 -33.06
C GLN A 102 50.81 31.85 -32.59
#